data_AF-A0A2K3YNL5-F1
#
_entry.id   AF-A0A2K3YNL5-F1
#
_cell.length_a   1.000
_cell.length_b   1.000
_cell.length_c   1.000
_cell.angle_alpha   90.00
_cell.angle_beta   90.00
_cell.angle_gamma   90.00
#
_symmetry.space_group_name_H-M   'P 1'
#
loop_
_entity.id
_entity.type
_entity.pdbx_description
1 polymer ?
#
loop_
_entity_poly.entity_id
_entity_poly.type
_entity_poly.pdbx_seq_one_letter_code
_entity_poly.pdbx_strand_id
1 'polypeptide(L)'
;ICLLLVPAIIWLMNRFVFPNLIQLFRKSMNNARKSKGLNTLASKNALDTILQNYTKFYIEKYSNENNDPILQGILEKYELTIDTDAIFIIEPTPVIKNKEKIIKEHLYQPKNTDNYYKIYVIKD
;
A
#
# COMPACT_ATOMS: atom_id res chain seq x y z
N ILE A 1 -11.38 44.68 -11.12
CA ILE A 1 -11.76 44.01 -9.85
C ILE A 1 -12.28 42.59 -10.10
N CYS A 2 -13.22 42.36 -11.02
CA CYS A 2 -13.74 41.00 -11.32
C CYS A 2 -12.70 39.98 -11.82
N LEU A 3 -11.67 40.40 -12.56
CA LEU A 3 -10.67 39.48 -13.14
C LEU A 3 -9.73 38.81 -12.13
N LEU A 4 -9.52 39.41 -10.95
CA LEU A 4 -8.69 38.83 -9.87
C LEU A 4 -9.49 37.95 -8.91
N LEU A 5 -10.83 38.08 -8.90
CA LEU A 5 -11.70 37.26 -8.08
C LEU A 5 -11.80 35.82 -8.59
N VAL A 6 -11.81 35.64 -9.91
CA VAL A 6 -11.89 34.31 -10.54
C VAL A 6 -10.72 33.39 -10.12
N PRO A 7 -9.43 33.79 -10.24
CA PRO A 7 -8.33 32.94 -9.79
C PRO A 7 -8.32 32.71 -8.27
N ALA A 8 -8.77 33.68 -7.47
CA ALA A 8 -8.91 33.52 -6.02
C ALA A 8 -9.99 32.47 -5.66
N ILE A 9 -11.13 32.48 -6.37
CA ILE A 9 -12.20 31.49 -6.21
C ILE A 9 -11.70 30.11 -6.65
N ILE A 10 -11.03 30.00 -7.81
CA ILE A 10 -10.46 28.73 -8.29
C ILE A 10 -9.45 28.17 -7.27
N TRP A 11 -8.58 29.03 -6.72
CA TRP A 11 -7.63 28.63 -5.70
C TRP A 11 -8.33 28.13 -4.43
N LEU A 12 -9.33 28.86 -3.94
CA LEU A 12 -10.13 28.46 -2.78
C LEU A 12 -10.83 27.11 -3.00
N MET A 13 -11.45 26.94 -4.17
CA MET A 13 -12.15 25.71 -4.53
C MET A 13 -11.19 24.53 -4.58
N ASN A 14 -10.03 24.69 -5.23
CA ASN A 14 -9.01 23.63 -5.34
C ASN A 14 -8.34 23.31 -4.01
N ARG A 15 -8.09 24.32 -3.17
CA ARG A 15 -7.38 24.13 -1.90
C ARG A 15 -8.26 23.54 -0.81
N PHE A 16 -9.55 23.89 -0.78
CA PHE A 16 -10.43 23.58 0.35
C PHE A 16 -11.71 22.85 -0.04
N VAL A 17 -12.46 23.37 -1.01
CA VAL A 17 -13.81 22.88 -1.30
C VAL A 17 -13.78 21.48 -1.92
N PHE A 18 -13.03 21.29 -3.00
CA PHE A 18 -12.95 20.00 -3.68
C PHE A 18 -12.35 18.89 -2.81
N PRO A 19 -11.22 19.11 -2.09
CA PRO A 19 -10.68 18.08 -1.20
C PRO A 19 -11.69 17.63 -0.13
N ASN A 20 -12.40 18.57 0.50
CA ASN A 20 -13.38 18.25 1.54
C ASN A 20 -14.58 17.49 0.98
N LEU A 21 -15.10 17.89 -0.18
CA LEU A 21 -16.21 17.20 -0.84
C LEU A 21 -15.82 15.76 -1.22
N ILE A 22 -14.61 15.55 -1.75
CA ILE A 22 -14.11 14.23 -2.09
C ILE A 22 -14.00 13.35 -0.84
N GLN A 23 -13.52 13.89 0.29
CA GLN A 23 -13.45 13.15 1.55
C GLN A 23 -14.83 12.74 2.07
N LEU A 24 -15.82 13.63 2.02
CA LEU A 24 -17.20 13.34 2.42
C LEU A 24 -17.82 12.25 1.54
N PHE A 25 -17.64 12.37 0.22
CA PHE A 25 -18.10 11.37 -0.75
C PHE A 25 -17.49 10.00 -0.46
N ARG A 26 -16.18 9.92 -0.24
CA ARG A 26 -15.48 8.67 0.10
C ARG A 26 -15.98 8.08 1.41
N LYS A 27 -16.24 8.89 2.43
CA LYS A 27 -16.80 8.43 3.72
C LYS A 27 -18.17 7.79 3.52
N SER A 28 -19.06 8.46 2.77
CA SER A 28 -20.38 7.93 2.42
C SER A 28 -20.28 6.60 1.66
N MET A 29 -19.42 6.54 0.66
CA MET A 29 -19.18 5.33 -0.13
C MET A 29 -18.64 4.17 0.72
N ASN A 30 -17.68 4.45 1.62
CA ASN A 30 -17.15 3.44 2.52
C ASN A 30 -18.17 2.92 3.53
N ASN A 31 -19.09 3.78 4.01
CA ASN A 31 -20.21 3.35 4.84
C ASN A 31 -21.14 2.41 4.08
N ALA A 32 -21.47 2.73 2.82
CA ALA A 32 -22.30 1.88 1.96
C ALA A 32 -21.62 0.56 1.57
N ARG A 33 -20.28 0.55 1.46
CA ARG A 33 -19.51 -0.68 1.25
C ARG A 33 -19.51 -1.55 2.50
N LYS A 34 -19.29 -0.95 3.68
CA LYS A 34 -19.32 -1.66 4.97
C LYS A 34 -20.68 -2.31 5.24
N SER A 35 -21.79 -1.63 4.94
CA SER A 35 -23.13 -2.22 5.09
C SER A 35 -23.39 -3.40 4.14
N LYS A 36 -22.64 -3.48 3.03
CA LYS A 36 -22.67 -4.60 2.07
C LYS A 36 -21.59 -5.66 2.33
N GLY A 37 -20.87 -5.57 3.46
CA GLY A 37 -19.77 -6.50 3.76
C GLY A 37 -18.54 -6.35 2.84
N LEU A 38 -18.43 -5.24 2.11
CA LEU A 38 -17.32 -4.95 1.21
C LEU A 38 -16.22 -4.16 1.93
N ASN A 39 -14.96 -4.43 1.58
CA ASN A 39 -13.80 -3.70 2.10
C ASN A 39 -13.89 -2.20 1.79
N THR A 40 -13.50 -1.33 2.73
CA THR A 40 -13.43 0.11 2.52
C THR A 40 -12.37 0.47 1.49
N LEU A 41 -12.65 1.46 0.65
CA LEU A 41 -11.64 2.07 -0.22
C LEU A 41 -10.68 2.88 0.65
N ALA A 42 -9.44 2.41 0.75
CA ALA A 42 -8.39 3.11 1.46
C ALA A 42 -8.01 4.40 0.69
N SER A 43 -7.73 5.48 1.44
CA SER A 43 -7.30 6.76 0.85
C SER A 43 -5.83 6.75 0.42
N LYS A 44 -5.04 5.88 1.05
CA LYS A 44 -3.65 5.55 0.76
C LYS A 44 -3.58 4.06 0.40
N ASN A 45 -2.55 3.63 -0.32
CA ASN A 45 -2.38 2.21 -0.60
C ASN A 45 -2.27 1.43 0.73
N ALA A 46 -2.82 0.21 0.81
CA ALA A 46 -2.69 -0.62 2.01
C ALA A 46 -1.21 -0.87 2.35
N LEU A 47 -0.37 -0.98 1.32
CA LEU A 47 1.08 -1.10 1.46
C LEU A 47 1.74 0.16 2.01
N ASP A 48 1.32 1.36 1.62
CA ASP A 48 1.79 2.60 2.27
C ASP A 48 1.54 2.58 3.77
N THR A 49 0.38 2.06 4.19
CA THR A 49 0.02 2.01 5.61
C THR A 49 0.86 0.98 6.37
N ILE A 50 1.20 -0.15 5.74
CA ILE A 50 2.06 -1.18 6.34
C ILE A 50 3.50 -0.67 6.42
N LEU A 51 4.00 -0.05 5.35
CA LEU A 51 5.39 0.34 5.19
C LEU A 51 5.78 1.63 5.92
N GLN A 52 4.82 2.50 6.28
CA GLN A 52 5.09 3.72 7.05
C GLN A 52 5.32 3.50 8.56
N ASN A 53 4.91 2.35 9.10
CA ASN A 53 4.92 2.11 10.54
C ASN A 53 6.20 1.43 11.07
N TYR A 54 7.08 0.95 10.18
CA TYR A 54 8.30 0.23 10.58
C TYR A 54 9.48 0.63 9.70
N THR A 55 10.69 0.50 10.24
CA THR A 55 11.94 0.95 9.61
C THR A 55 12.56 -0.09 8.67
N LYS A 56 12.36 -1.38 8.93
CA LYS A 56 12.92 -2.46 8.11
C LYS A 56 11.90 -3.55 7.81
N PHE A 57 11.89 -3.96 6.55
CA PHE A 57 11.08 -5.07 6.07
C PHE A 57 11.95 -6.07 5.33
N TYR A 58 11.64 -7.34 5.52
CA TYR A 58 12.20 -8.44 4.76
C TYR A 58 11.08 -9.06 3.93
N ILE A 59 11.33 -9.32 2.66
CA ILE A 59 10.31 -9.80 1.72
C ILE A 59 10.76 -11.12 1.14
N GLU A 60 9.81 -12.04 1.03
CA GLU A 60 9.96 -13.31 0.33
C GLU A 60 8.86 -13.45 -0.73
N LYS A 61 9.25 -13.69 -1.97
CA LYS A 61 8.35 -13.98 -3.09
C LYS A 61 8.29 -15.48 -3.32
N TYR A 62 7.09 -16.00 -3.45
CA TYR A 62 6.82 -17.40 -3.73
C TYR A 62 6.01 -17.54 -5.02
N SER A 63 6.17 -18.67 -5.71
CA SER A 63 5.17 -19.19 -6.64
C SER A 63 4.36 -20.24 -5.90
N ASN A 64 3.07 -20.35 -6.19
CA ASN A 64 2.20 -21.39 -5.60
C ASN A 64 2.73 -22.82 -5.76
N GLU A 65 3.61 -23.07 -6.73
CA GLU A 65 4.17 -24.40 -7.01
C GLU A 65 5.40 -24.75 -6.17
N ASN A 66 6.08 -23.75 -5.58
CA ASN A 66 7.34 -23.95 -4.86
C ASN A 66 7.23 -23.55 -3.39
N ASN A 67 7.74 -24.42 -2.52
CA ASN A 67 7.83 -24.13 -1.08
C ASN A 67 9.01 -23.22 -0.71
N ASP A 68 9.94 -22.98 -1.65
CA ASP A 68 11.10 -22.12 -1.46
C ASP A 68 10.87 -20.73 -2.09
N PRO A 69 11.38 -19.65 -1.46
CA PRO A 69 11.26 -18.32 -2.01
C PRO A 69 12.07 -18.20 -3.31
N ILE A 70 11.44 -17.65 -4.34
CA ILE A 70 12.03 -17.35 -5.65
C ILE A 70 12.93 -16.11 -5.55
N LEU A 71 12.53 -15.16 -4.71
CA LEU A 71 13.24 -13.92 -4.49
C LEU A 71 13.08 -13.54 -3.02
N GLN A 72 14.18 -13.21 -2.36
CA GLN A 72 14.15 -12.77 -0.97
C GLN A 72 15.20 -11.72 -0.67
N GLY A 73 14.89 -10.83 0.26
CA GLY A 73 15.71 -9.66 0.47
C GLY A 73 15.13 -8.65 1.45
N ILE A 74 15.96 -7.71 1.85
CA ILE A 74 15.52 -6.52 2.61
C ILE A 74 14.86 -5.56 1.63
N LEU A 75 13.70 -5.04 1.99
CA LEU A 75 12.99 -4.03 1.20
C LEU A 75 13.78 -2.72 1.21
N GLU A 76 14.17 -2.26 0.03
CA GLU A 76 14.70 -0.91 -0.15
C GLU A 76 13.57 0.07 -0.48
N LYS A 77 12.76 -0.28 -1.48
CA LYS A 77 11.64 0.53 -1.95
C LYS A 77 10.59 -0.32 -2.66
N TYR A 78 9.43 0.25 -2.89
CA TYR A 78 8.39 -0.39 -3.70
C TYR A 78 7.80 0.62 -4.68
N GLU A 79 7.29 0.11 -5.79
CA GLU A 79 6.67 0.88 -6.86
C GLU A 79 5.31 0.29 -7.18
N LEU A 80 4.38 1.11 -7.67
CA LEU A 80 3.06 0.65 -8.09
C LEU A 80 3.00 0.54 -9.61
N THR A 81 2.46 -0.56 -10.10
CA THR A 81 2.13 -0.73 -11.51
C THR A 81 0.93 0.14 -11.91
N ILE A 82 0.69 0.24 -13.21
CA ILE A 82 -0.50 0.91 -13.78
C ILE A 82 -1.79 0.29 -13.21
N ASP A 83 -1.77 -1.01 -12.92
CA ASP A 83 -2.89 -1.76 -12.33
C ASP A 83 -2.97 -1.66 -10.79
N THR A 84 -2.17 -0.78 -10.19
CA THR A 84 -2.06 -0.53 -8.74
C THR A 84 -1.48 -1.69 -7.92
N ASP A 85 -0.90 -2.70 -8.59
CA ASP A 85 -0.17 -3.77 -7.91
C ASP A 85 1.23 -3.29 -7.51
N ALA A 86 1.77 -3.82 -6.43
CA ALA A 86 3.09 -3.43 -5.94
C ALA A 86 4.19 -4.34 -6.48
N ILE A 87 5.26 -3.68 -6.92
CA ILE A 87 6.55 -4.27 -7.24
C ILE A 87 7.51 -3.88 -6.12
N PHE A 88 8.16 -4.87 -5.51
CA PHE A 88 9.14 -4.64 -4.45
C PHE A 88 10.54 -4.70 -5.02
N ILE A 89 11.35 -3.71 -4.67
CA ILE A 89 12.77 -3.63 -4.98
C ILE A 89 13.50 -3.97 -3.69
N ILE A 90 14.25 -5.07 -3.72
CA ILE A 90 14.84 -5.67 -2.54
C ILE A 90 16.35 -5.85 -2.73
N GLU A 91 17.10 -5.63 -1.67
CA GLU A 91 18.50 -6.02 -1.56
C GLU A 91 18.56 -7.53 -1.26
N PRO A 92 19.14 -8.37 -2.14
CA PRO A 92 19.13 -9.82 -1.95
C PRO A 92 19.83 -10.23 -0.66
N THR A 93 19.12 -10.93 0.22
CA THR A 93 19.66 -11.42 1.49
C THR A 93 19.27 -12.87 1.75
N PRO A 94 20.10 -13.67 2.44
CA PRO A 94 19.76 -15.05 2.78
C PRO A 94 18.46 -15.16 3.60
N VAL A 95 17.78 -16.29 3.45
CA VAL A 95 16.53 -16.57 4.18
C VAL A 95 16.73 -16.44 5.68
N ILE A 96 15.88 -15.65 6.33
CA ILE A 96 15.91 -15.48 7.79
C ILE A 96 15.43 -16.77 8.44
N LYS A 97 16.38 -17.59 8.93
CA LYS A 97 16.07 -18.84 9.63
C LYS A 97 15.56 -18.61 11.06
N ASN A 98 15.94 -17.50 11.69
CA ASN A 98 15.53 -17.18 13.05
C ASN A 98 14.22 -16.37 13.07
N LYS A 99 13.11 -17.05 13.37
CA LYS A 99 11.77 -16.44 13.44
C LYS A 99 11.59 -15.45 14.60
N GLU A 100 12.43 -15.47 15.62
CA GLU A 100 12.34 -14.52 16.75
C GLU A 100 12.65 -13.07 16.36
N LYS A 101 13.29 -12.88 15.19
CA LYS A 101 13.56 -11.56 14.61
C LYS A 101 12.34 -10.94 13.93
N ILE A 102 11.29 -11.73 13.69
CA ILE A 102 10.08 -11.31 12.98
C ILE A 102 9.06 -10.79 14.00
N ILE A 103 8.66 -9.54 13.84
CA ILE A 103 7.62 -8.89 14.67
C ILE A 103 6.24 -9.22 14.14
N LYS A 104 6.08 -9.17 12.80
CA LYS A 104 4.79 -9.30 12.13
C LYS A 104 4.95 -9.81 10.72
N GLU A 105 3.96 -10.58 10.27
CA GLU A 105 3.86 -11.10 8.90
C GLU A 105 2.64 -10.52 8.20
N HIS A 106 2.83 -10.16 6.94
CA HIS A 106 1.80 -9.68 6.03
C HIS A 106 1.86 -10.47 4.72
N LEU A 107 0.70 -10.86 4.19
CA LEU A 107 0.59 -11.52 2.90
C LEU A 107 0.07 -10.52 1.86
N TYR A 108 0.72 -10.52 0.70
CA TYR A 108 0.31 -9.71 -0.44
C TYR A 108 0.33 -10.55 -1.72
N GLN A 109 -0.77 -10.56 -2.46
CA GLN A 109 -0.88 -11.23 -3.76
C GLN A 109 -1.33 -10.21 -4.80
N PRO A 110 -0.53 -9.96 -5.86
CA PRO A 110 -0.96 -9.18 -7.02
C PRO A 110 -2.15 -9.84 -7.72
N LYS A 111 -3.03 -9.03 -8.33
CA LYS A 111 -4.33 -9.53 -8.84
C LYS A 111 -4.22 -10.52 -9.99
N ASN A 112 -3.15 -10.44 -10.78
CA ASN A 112 -2.98 -11.21 -12.03
C ASN A 112 -1.74 -12.12 -11.99
N THR A 113 -1.38 -12.66 -10.83
CA THR A 113 -0.24 -13.58 -10.70
C THR A 113 -0.51 -14.71 -9.72
N ASP A 114 0.01 -15.90 -10.02
CA ASP A 114 0.09 -17.03 -9.07
C ASP A 114 1.21 -16.87 -8.03
N ASN A 115 1.95 -15.76 -8.10
CA ASN A 115 2.96 -15.41 -7.13
C ASN A 115 2.33 -14.66 -5.97
N TYR A 116 2.87 -14.88 -4.77
CA TYR A 116 2.52 -14.11 -3.59
C TYR A 116 3.78 -13.71 -2.83
N TYR A 117 3.65 -12.67 -2.02
CA TYR A 117 4.71 -12.10 -1.21
C TYR A 117 4.37 -12.27 0.27
N LYS A 118 5.33 -12.76 1.04
CA LYS A 118 5.36 -12.64 2.49
C LYS A 118 6.23 -11.44 2.84
N ILE A 119 5.65 -10.49 3.56
CA ILE A 119 6.30 -9.26 4.00
C ILE A 119 6.45 -9.35 5.51
N TYR A 120 7.69 -9.40 5.97
CA TYR A 120 8.06 -9.54 7.35
C TYR A 120 8.55 -8.21 7.90
N VAL A 121 7.96 -7.77 9.00
CA VAL A 121 8.53 -6.70 9.82
C VAL A 121 9.62 -7.31 10.68
N ILE A 122 10.84 -6.80 10.57
CA ILE A 122 11.99 -7.28 11.33
C ILE A 122 12.41 -6.27 12.40
N LYS A 123 12.92 -6.77 13.53
CA LYS A 123 13.60 -5.92 14.51
C LYS A 123 14.93 -5.43 13.92
N ASP A 124 15.27 -4.18 14.25
CA ASP A 124 16.61 -3.64 14.00
C ASP A 124 17.70 -4.48 14.67
#